data_AF-A0A183HRV0-F1
#
_entry.id   AF-A0A183HRV0-F1
#
_cell.length_a   1.000
_cell.length_b   1.000
_cell.length_c   1.000
_cell.angle_alpha   90.00
_cell.angle_beta   90.00
_cell.angle_gamma   90.00
#
_symmetry.space_group_name_H-M   'P 1'
#
loop_
_entity.id
_entity.type
_entity.pdbx_description
1 polymer ?
#
loop_
_entity_poly.entity_id
_entity_poly.type
_entity_poly.pdbx_seq_one_letter_code
_entity_poly.pdbx_strand_id
1 'polypeptide(L)'
;MALPWECFMMRTPITLTLFLIAASIPTIVIERAIATYFSSRYEKFGKSIAVILVIAQFAIGIGSFLFVISNVKLFETAKAVYCSTTTDKNATKVTMITGFYMTIDFISVITFLILFFINKAILIHYFLIF
;
A
#
# COMPACT_ATOMS: atom_id res chain seq x y z
N MET A 1 -1.87 21.54 23.89
CA MET A 1 -3.15 21.81 23.21
C MET A 1 -2.82 22.44 21.87
N ALA A 2 -3.26 21.83 20.78
CA ALA A 2 -3.02 22.32 19.42
C ALA A 2 -4.35 22.54 18.71
N LEU A 3 -4.35 23.40 17.69
CA LEU A 3 -5.51 23.55 16.82
C LEU A 3 -5.67 22.28 15.96
N PRO A 4 -6.91 21.86 15.64
CA PRO A 4 -7.15 20.70 14.78
C PRO A 4 -6.41 20.73 13.44
N TRP A 5 -6.22 21.93 12.87
CA TRP A 5 -5.44 22.14 11.65
C TRP A 5 -3.94 21.83 11.81
N GLU A 6 -3.32 22.21 12.92
CA GLU A 6 -1.90 21.93 13.18
C GLU A 6 -1.67 20.43 13.38
N CYS A 7 -2.57 19.78 14.13
CA CYS A 7 -2.58 18.32 14.27
C CYS A 7 -2.70 17.63 12.91
N PHE A 8 -3.59 18.13 12.03
CA PHE A 8 -3.79 17.58 10.71
C PHE A 8 -2.55 17.70 9.83
N MET A 9 -1.87 18.85 9.83
CA MET A 9 -0.63 19.06 9.08
C MET A 9 0.49 18.12 9.50
N MET A 10 0.63 17.83 10.80
CA MET A 10 1.63 16.87 11.29
C MET A 10 1.26 15.41 11.01
N ARG A 11 -0.03 15.04 11.11
CA ARG A 11 -0.49 13.65 10.94
C ARG A 11 -0.68 13.22 9.49
N THR A 12 -0.94 14.18 8.60
CA THR A 12 -1.13 13.94 7.15
C THR A 12 0.03 13.17 6.52
N PRO A 13 1.30 13.62 6.63
CA PRO A 13 2.41 12.91 5.99
C PRO A 13 2.57 11.49 6.55
N ILE A 14 2.44 11.31 7.87
CA ILE A 14 2.55 10.00 8.52
C ILE A 14 1.48 9.04 8.00
N THR A 15 0.23 9.49 7.95
CA THR A 15 -0.91 8.66 7.55
C THR A 15 -0.86 8.35 6.06
N LEU A 16 -0.48 9.32 5.23
CA LEU A 16 -0.30 9.12 3.79
C LEU A 16 0.83 8.13 3.50
N THR A 17 1.97 8.26 4.16
CA THR A 17 3.08 7.30 4.03
C THR A 17 2.66 5.90 4.44
N LEU A 18 1.87 5.75 5.50
CA LEU A 18 1.37 4.44 5.93
C LEU A 18 0.51 3.77 4.84
N PHE A 19 -0.40 4.50 4.20
CA PHE A 19 -1.19 3.96 3.09
C PHE A 19 -0.35 3.67 1.84
N LEU A 20 0.63 4.51 1.52
CA LEU A 20 1.52 4.27 0.38
C LEU A 20 2.40 3.03 0.60
N ILE A 21 2.87 2.79 1.82
CA ILE A 21 3.63 1.59 2.18
C ILE A 21 2.73 0.35 2.08
N ALA A 22 1.54 0.38 2.65
CA ALA A 22 0.59 -0.73 2.56
C ALA A 22 0.23 -1.05 1.09
N ALA A 23 -0.04 -0.04 0.26
CA ALA A 23 -0.30 -0.24 -1.17
C ALA A 23 0.93 -0.72 -1.98
N SER A 24 2.15 -0.54 -1.47
CA SER A 24 3.37 -0.96 -2.16
C SER A 24 3.57 -2.48 -2.14
N ILE A 25 3.16 -3.14 -1.06
CA ILE A 25 3.34 -4.59 -0.87
C ILE A 25 2.65 -5.41 -1.98
N PRO A 26 1.33 -5.25 -2.23
CA PRO A 26 0.69 -5.99 -3.31
C PRO A 26 1.23 -5.63 -4.69
N THR A 27 1.60 -4.36 -4.89
CA THR A 27 2.20 -3.88 -6.14
C THR A 27 3.50 -4.61 -6.47
N ILE A 28 4.39 -4.76 -5.48
CA ILE A 28 5.65 -5.51 -5.61
C ILE A 28 5.36 -6.99 -5.87
N VAL A 29 4.38 -7.59 -5.18
CA VAL A 29 4.03 -9.00 -5.39
C VAL A 29 3.48 -9.24 -6.79
N ILE A 30 2.65 -8.34 -7.32
CA ILE A 30 2.15 -8.40 -8.70
C ILE A 30 3.29 -8.30 -9.69
N GLU A 31 4.21 -7.35 -9.52
CA GLU A 31 5.40 -7.23 -10.38
C GLU A 31 6.20 -8.53 -10.40
N ARG A 32 6.45 -9.11 -9.23
CA ARG A 32 7.22 -10.36 -9.08
C ARG A 32 6.49 -11.56 -9.66
N ALA A 33 5.16 -11.61 -9.53
CA ALA A 33 4.34 -12.63 -10.17
C ALA A 33 4.46 -12.55 -11.70
N ILE A 34 4.33 -11.35 -12.27
CA ILE A 34 4.45 -11.13 -13.71
C ILE A 34 5.86 -11.50 -14.19
N ALA A 35 6.90 -11.08 -13.48
CA ALA A 35 8.28 -11.41 -13.83
C ALA A 35 8.55 -12.93 -13.79
N THR A 36 7.94 -13.65 -12.85
CA THR A 36 8.08 -15.11 -12.70
C THR A 36 7.38 -15.87 -13.83
N TYR A 37 6.12 -15.54 -14.12
CA TYR A 37 5.32 -16.27 -15.11
C TYR A 37 5.57 -15.83 -16.56
N PHE A 38 5.98 -14.57 -16.77
CA PHE A 38 6.18 -13.98 -18.10
C PHE A 38 7.61 -13.45 -18.28
N SER A 39 8.62 -14.14 -17.75
CA SER A 39 10.02 -13.70 -17.75
C SER A 39 10.52 -13.22 -19.12
N SER A 40 10.24 -13.97 -20.19
CA SER A 40 10.68 -13.64 -21.57
C SER A 40 10.07 -12.36 -22.15
N ARG A 41 8.86 -11.99 -21.73
CA ARG A 41 8.19 -10.74 -22.12
C ARG A 41 8.53 -9.60 -21.16
N TYR A 42 8.76 -9.93 -19.89
CA TYR A 42 9.10 -8.98 -18.86
C TYR A 42 10.43 -8.26 -19.14
N GLU A 43 11.43 -8.95 -19.70
CA GLU A 43 12.69 -8.30 -20.09
C GLU A 43 12.52 -7.15 -21.09
N LYS A 44 11.49 -7.23 -21.96
CA LYS A 44 11.23 -6.22 -23.00
C LYS A 44 10.34 -5.07 -22.53
N PHE A 45 9.39 -5.35 -21.62
CA PHE A 45 8.36 -4.37 -21.21
C PHE A 45 8.33 -4.07 -19.69
N GLY A 46 9.25 -4.63 -18.90
CA GLY A 46 9.22 -4.54 -17.44
C GLY A 46 9.23 -3.11 -16.90
N LYS A 47 9.98 -2.21 -17.54
CA LYS A 47 9.99 -0.78 -17.19
C LYS A 47 8.61 -0.13 -17.31
N SER A 48 7.84 -0.48 -18.34
CA SER A 48 6.49 0.07 -18.55
C SER A 48 5.53 -0.43 -17.47
N ILE A 49 5.60 -1.74 -17.16
CA ILE A 49 4.78 -2.36 -16.12
C ILE A 49 5.06 -1.72 -14.76
N ALA A 50 6.33 -1.54 -14.41
CA ALA A 50 6.72 -0.90 -13.15
C ALA A 50 6.16 0.53 -13.03
N VAL A 51 6.21 1.33 -14.10
CA VAL A 51 5.66 2.69 -14.10
C VAL A 51 4.14 2.68 -13.88
N ILE A 52 3.41 1.81 -14.59
CA ILE A 52 1.95 1.69 -14.44
C ILE A 52 1.59 1.28 -13.00
N LEU A 53 2.33 0.32 -12.44
CA LEU A 53 2.16 -0.16 -11.08
C LEU A 53 2.41 0.93 -10.03
N VAL A 54 3.46 1.75 -10.21
CA VAL A 54 3.74 2.90 -9.34
C VAL A 54 2.60 3.93 -9.41
N ILE A 55 2.10 4.25 -10.60
CA ILE A 55 0.97 5.19 -10.75
C ILE A 55 -0.27 4.65 -10.04
N ALA A 56 -0.57 3.36 -10.20
CA ALA A 56 -1.69 2.71 -9.52
C ALA A 56 -1.53 2.75 -7.99
N GLN A 57 -0.33 2.48 -7.48
CA GLN A 57 -0.02 2.58 -6.04
C GLN A 57 -0.29 3.98 -5.50
N PHE A 58 0.18 5.02 -6.19
CA PHE A 58 -0.07 6.41 -5.79
C PHE A 58 -1.57 6.75 -5.80
N ALA A 59 -2.29 6.35 -6.85
CA ALA A 59 -3.72 6.58 -6.96
C ALA A 59 -4.50 5.91 -5.82
N ILE A 60 -4.17 4.65 -5.49
CA ILE A 60 -4.81 3.89 -4.42
C ILE A 60 -4.46 4.47 -3.04
N GLY A 61 -3.19 4.78 -2.79
CA GLY A 61 -2.72 5.32 -1.51
C GLY A 61 -3.29 6.71 -1.22
N ILE A 62 -3.22 7.63 -2.19
CA ILE A 62 -3.78 8.98 -2.07
C ILE A 62 -5.31 8.91 -1.99
N GLY A 63 -5.96 8.07 -2.80
CA GLY A 63 -7.42 7.88 -2.77
C GLY A 63 -7.90 7.38 -1.41
N SER A 64 -7.20 6.40 -0.84
CA SER A 64 -7.48 5.87 0.52
C SER A 64 -7.35 6.96 1.57
N PHE A 65 -6.29 7.76 1.50
CA PHE A 65 -6.07 8.88 2.40
C PHE A 65 -7.21 9.91 2.30
N LEU A 66 -7.56 10.36 1.09
CA LEU A 66 -8.64 11.32 0.84
C LEU A 66 -9.99 10.80 1.35
N PHE A 67 -10.27 9.50 1.16
CA PHE A 67 -11.49 8.88 1.66
C PHE A 67 -11.57 8.92 3.19
N VAL A 68 -10.48 8.61 3.90
CA VAL A 68 -10.43 8.64 5.36
C VAL A 68 -10.65 10.04 5.93
N ILE A 69 -10.05 11.06 5.31
CA ILE A 69 -10.17 12.45 5.77
C ILE A 69 -11.47 13.13 5.31
N SER A 70 -12.20 12.52 4.37
CA SER A 70 -13.47 13.06 3.88
C SER A 70 -14.46 13.23 5.05
N ASN A 71 -15.06 14.42 5.15
CA ASN A 71 -16.01 14.83 6.21
C ASN A 71 -15.41 15.09 7.60
N VAL A 72 -14.09 15.17 7.73
CA VAL A 72 -13.45 15.66 8.97
C VAL A 72 -13.53 17.19 9.02
N LYS A 73 -14.08 17.75 10.10
CA LYS A 73 -14.11 19.20 10.32
C LYS A 73 -12.73 19.69 10.77
N LEU A 74 -11.96 20.22 9.83
CA LEU A 74 -10.57 20.66 10.07
C LEU A 74 -10.45 22.05 10.73
N PHE A 75 -11.50 22.86 10.63
CA PHE A 75 -11.54 24.25 11.10
C PHE A 75 -12.44 24.42 12.34
N GLU A 76 -12.40 23.47 13.28
CA GLU A 76 -13.01 23.69 14.59
C GLU A 76 -12.07 24.50 15.49
N THR A 77 -12.64 25.49 16.19
CA THR A 77 -11.92 26.39 17.11
C THR A 77 -11.68 25.75 18.48
N ALA A 78 -12.29 24.59 18.76
CA ALA A 78 -12.06 23.81 19.96
C ALA A 78 -10.67 23.17 19.92
N LYS A 79 -9.83 23.48 20.91
CA LYS A 79 -8.48 22.93 21.02
C LYS A 79 -8.54 21.45 21.39
N ALA A 80 -7.84 20.61 20.63
CA ALA A 80 -7.71 19.19 20.96
C ALA A 80 -6.60 18.98 22.00
N VAL A 81 -6.86 18.12 22.99
CA VAL A 81 -5.85 17.69 23.99
C VAL A 81 -4.87 16.71 23.35
N TYR A 82 -5.34 15.87 22.41
CA TYR A 82 -4.57 14.86 21.69
C TYR A 82 -4.78 14.98 20.17
N CYS A 83 -3.69 14.92 19.41
CA CYS A 83 -3.75 14.81 17.95
C CYS A 83 -3.92 13.32 17.56
N SER A 84 -5.16 12.83 17.54
CA SER A 84 -5.49 11.49 17.05
C SER A 84 -5.84 11.52 15.56
N THR A 85 -5.33 10.56 14.79
CA THR A 85 -5.74 10.33 13.38
C THR A 85 -7.16 9.77 13.29
N THR A 86 -7.62 9.14 14.37
CA THR A 86 -8.94 8.50 14.47
C THR A 86 -9.83 9.26 15.44
N THR A 87 -11.03 9.56 14.99
CA THR A 87 -12.14 10.23 15.69
C THR A 87 -13.39 9.37 15.50
N ASP A 88 -14.42 9.54 16.34
CA ASP A 88 -15.65 8.73 16.24
C ASP A 88 -16.33 8.82 14.85
N LYS A 89 -16.09 9.92 14.12
CA LYS A 89 -16.65 10.16 12.78
C LYS A 89 -15.92 9.43 11.64
N ASN A 90 -14.62 9.15 11.80
CA ASN A 90 -13.82 8.47 10.77
C ASN A 90 -13.31 7.09 11.22
N ALA A 91 -13.57 6.67 12.47
CA ALA A 91 -13.17 5.38 13.02
C ALA A 91 -13.57 4.21 12.13
N THR A 92 -14.83 4.13 11.71
CA THR A 92 -15.31 3.04 10.86
C THR A 92 -14.59 3.01 9.50
N LYS A 93 -14.35 4.18 8.89
CA LYS A 93 -13.64 4.28 7.60
C LYS A 93 -12.18 3.85 7.72
N VAL A 94 -11.50 4.29 8.79
CA VAL A 94 -10.12 3.90 9.10
C VAL A 94 -10.04 2.39 9.31
N THR A 95 -10.91 1.83 10.16
CA THR A 95 -10.95 0.38 10.43
C THR A 95 -11.20 -0.44 9.17
N MET A 96 -12.14 -0.02 8.31
CA MET A 96 -12.41 -0.70 7.04
C MET A 96 -11.19 -0.72 6.11
N ILE A 97 -10.56 0.44 5.90
CA ILE A 97 -9.41 0.55 4.99
C ILE A 97 -8.20 -0.19 5.56
N THR A 98 -7.89 -0.02 6.84
CA THR A 98 -6.76 -0.72 7.47
C THR A 98 -6.98 -2.23 7.46
N GLY A 99 -8.21 -2.71 7.72
CA GLY A 99 -8.55 -4.13 7.62
C GLY A 99 -8.39 -4.69 6.20
N PHE A 100 -8.81 -3.92 5.19
CA PHE A 100 -8.62 -4.28 3.78
C PHE A 100 -7.13 -4.40 3.42
N TYR A 101 -6.30 -3.42 3.79
CA TYR A 101 -4.85 -3.48 3.57
C TYR A 101 -4.21 -4.66 4.29
N MET A 102 -4.53 -4.89 5.57
CA MET A 102 -4.00 -6.03 6.31
C MET A 102 -4.32 -7.37 5.64
N THR A 103 -5.54 -7.51 5.10
CA THR A 103 -5.96 -8.73 4.40
C THR A 103 -5.17 -8.93 3.11
N ILE A 104 -5.01 -7.86 2.31
CA ILE A 104 -4.23 -7.92 1.07
C ILE A 104 -2.76 -8.17 1.35
N ASP A 105 -2.18 -7.53 2.36
CA ASP A 105 -0.78 -7.70 2.73
C ASP A 105 -0.52 -9.13 3.19
N PHE A 106 -1.43 -9.70 3.97
CA PHE A 106 -1.35 -11.11 4.37
C PHE A 106 -1.35 -12.07 3.18
N ILE A 107 -2.28 -11.88 2.23
CA ILE A 107 -2.34 -12.66 0.99
C ILE A 107 -1.06 -12.46 0.16
N SER A 108 -0.57 -11.22 0.10
CA SER A 108 0.63 -10.84 -0.64
C SER A 108 1.88 -11.53 -0.08
N VAL A 109 2.03 -11.59 1.25
CA VAL A 109 3.14 -12.31 1.90
C VAL A 109 3.11 -13.80 1.56
N ILE A 110 1.94 -14.45 1.64
CA ILE A 110 1.81 -15.88 1.28
C ILE A 110 2.17 -16.09 -0.20
N THR A 111 1.63 -15.23 -1.08
CA THR A 111 1.89 -15.31 -2.52
C THR A 111 3.37 -15.12 -2.84
N PHE A 112 4.03 -14.19 -2.15
CA PHE A 112 5.47 -13.94 -2.31
C PHE A 112 6.30 -15.16 -1.91
N LEU A 113 5.96 -15.84 -0.81
CA LEU A 113 6.62 -17.08 -0.41
C LEU A 113 6.46 -18.18 -1.48
N ILE A 114 5.24 -18.35 -2.03
CA ILE A 114 4.98 -19.32 -3.09
C ILE A 114 5.82 -19.00 -4.34
N LEU A 115 5.83 -17.73 -4.77
CA LEU A 115 6.64 -17.27 -5.91
C LEU A 115 8.13 -17.50 -5.70
N PHE A 116 8.63 -17.31 -4.47
CA PHE A 116 10.01 -17.60 -4.12
C PHE A 116 10.34 -19.09 -4.31
N PHE A 117 9.48 -20.00 -3.84
CA PHE A 117 9.68 -21.43 -4.04
C PHE A 117 9.64 -21.84 -5.52
N ILE A 118 8.72 -21.27 -6.31
CA ILE A 118 8.63 -21.52 -7.76
C ILE A 118 9.93 -21.08 -8.44
N ASN A 119 10.39 -19.85 -8.18
CA ASN A 119 11.62 -19.34 -8.77
C ASN A 119 12.85 -20.17 -8.38
N LYS A 120 12.91 -20.63 -7.13
CA LYS A 120 13.96 -21.54 -6.67
C LYS A 120 13.93 -22.87 -7.42
N ALA A 121 12.75 -23.45 -7.65
CA ALA A 121 12.59 -24.70 -8.41
C ALA A 121 13.01 -24.53 -9.87
N ILE A 122 12.62 -23.43 -10.52
CA ILE A 122 13.03 -23.10 -11.91
C ILE A 122 14.55 -22.98 -12.01
N LEU A 123 15.19 -22.29 -11.05
CA LEU A 123 16.64 -22.13 -11.01
C LEU A 123 17.37 -23.46 -10.87
N ILE A 124 16.92 -24.32 -9.96
CA ILE A 124 17.50 -25.67 -9.76
C ILE A 124 17.34 -26.50 -11.03
N HIS A 125 16.18 -26.44 -11.68
CA HIS A 125 15.91 -27.20 -12.90
C HIS A 125 16.81 -26.76 -14.06
N TYR A 126 17.09 -25.47 -14.19
CA TYR A 126 18.05 -24.95 -15.18
C TYR A 126 19.48 -25.42 -14.89
N PHE A 127 19.88 -25.45 -13.61
CA PHE A 127 21.21 -25.88 -13.19
C PHE A 127 21.44 -27.39 -13.32
N LEU A 128 20.38 -28.21 -13.37
CA LEU A 128 20.46 -29.66 -13.59
C LEU A 128 20.44 -30.07 -15.07
N ILE A 129 20.03 -29.18 -15.97
CA ILE A 129 20.00 -29.44 -17.43
C ILE A 129 21.33 -29.08 -18.11
N PHE A 130 22.16 -28.25 -17.47
CA PHE A 130 23.50 -27.87 -17.92
C PHE A 130 24.58 -28.59 -17.12
#